data_AF-A0A7K0A2R6-F1
#
_entry.id   AF-A0A7K0A2R6-F1
#
_cell.length_a   1.000
_cell.length_b   1.000
_cell.length_c   1.000
_cell.angle_alpha   90.00
_cell.angle_beta   90.00
_cell.angle_gamma   90.00
#
_symmetry.space_group_name_H-M   'P 1'
#
loop_
_entity.id
_entity.type
_entity.pdbx_description
1 polymer ?
#
loop_
_entity_poly.entity_id
_entity_poly.type
_entity_poly.pdbx_seq_one_letter_code
_entity_poly.pdbx_strand_id
1 'polypeptide(L)' 'MPCYRCGRVQTDPVRGASPWARGVVEGEQVLICPECQRDHPAWTEELTACPRCGNTRLSIVMGSVVCRACGHDWPARAAE' A
#
# COMPACT_ATOMS: atom_id res chain seq x y z
N MET A 1 -4.13 -11.29 2.27
CA MET A 1 -2.88 -10.51 2.39
C MET A 1 -2.76 -10.02 3.83
N PRO A 2 -1.76 -10.49 4.59
CA PRO A 2 -1.53 -10.05 5.96
C PRO A 2 -0.96 -8.62 6.00
N CYS A 3 -0.93 -8.02 7.19
CA CYS A 3 -0.24 -6.76 7.45
C CYS A 3 1.25 -6.94 7.17
N TYR A 4 1.83 -6.08 6.35
CA TYR A 4 3.26 -6.11 6.02
C TYR A 4 4.16 -6.03 7.27
N ARG A 5 3.74 -5.27 8.29
CA ARG A 5 4.54 -5.09 9.52
C ARG A 5 4.35 -6.19 10.56
N CYS A 6 3.11 -6.54 10.89
CA CYS A 6 2.84 -7.45 12.01
C CYS A 6 2.27 -8.82 11.61
N GLY A 7 2.07 -9.07 10.32
CA GLY A 7 1.53 -10.33 9.82
C GLY A 7 0.04 -10.57 10.13
N ARG A 8 -0.64 -9.64 10.84
CA ARG A 8 -2.08 -9.77 11.16
C ARG A 8 -2.86 -9.97 9.86
N VAL A 9 -3.78 -10.94 9.82
CA VAL A 9 -4.66 -11.12 8.66
C VAL A 9 -5.84 -10.16 8.76
N GLN A 10 -6.18 -9.50 7.65
CA GLN A 10 -7.39 -8.69 7.58
C GLN A 10 -8.61 -9.56 7.86
N THR A 11 -9.33 -9.24 8.94
CA THR A 11 -10.65 -9.78 9.20
C THR A 11 -11.65 -8.96 8.39
N ASP A 12 -12.54 -9.65 7.68
CA ASP A 12 -13.44 -9.02 6.71
C ASP A 12 -14.28 -7.91 7.39
N PRO A 13 -14.25 -6.66 6.89
CA PRO A 13 -14.99 -5.58 7.52
C PRO A 13 -16.50 -5.82 7.35
N VAL A 14 -17.23 -5.88 8.47
CA VAL A 14 -18.66 -6.21 8.53
C VAL A 14 -19.54 -5.22 7.74
N ARG A 15 -19.04 -4.01 7.42
CA ARG A 15 -19.54 -3.04 6.43
C ARG A 15 -18.63 -1.80 6.41
N GLY A 16 -18.39 -1.20 5.23
CA GLY A 16 -17.73 0.11 5.08
C GLY A 16 -16.32 0.07 4.47
N ALA A 17 -15.68 1.24 4.37
CA ALA A 17 -14.31 1.35 3.89
C ALA A 17 -13.35 0.64 4.85
N SER A 18 -12.47 -0.22 4.33
CA SER A 18 -11.49 -0.92 5.16
C SER A 18 -10.55 0.10 5.83
N PRO A 19 -10.33 0.03 7.16
CA PRO A 19 -9.42 0.94 7.87
C PRO A 19 -7.94 0.63 7.57
N TRP A 20 -7.66 -0.34 6.71
CA TRP A 20 -6.31 -0.72 6.32
C TRP A 20 -5.79 0.20 5.23
N ALA A 21 -4.59 0.72 5.44
CA ALA A 21 -3.89 1.45 4.42
C ALA A 21 -3.33 0.48 3.38
N ARG A 22 -3.38 0.89 2.11
CA ARG A 22 -2.80 0.17 0.99
C ARG A 22 -1.66 1.00 0.40
N GLY A 23 -0.57 0.33 0.05
CA GLY A 23 0.58 0.92 -0.61
C GLY A 23 1.34 -0.10 -1.44
N VAL A 24 2.54 0.27 -1.87
CA VAL A 24 3.45 -0.59 -2.63
C VAL A 24 4.84 -0.53 -2.00
N VAL A 25 5.49 -1.68 -1.84
CA VAL A 25 6.89 -1.81 -1.39
C VAL A 25 7.60 -2.66 -2.43
N GLU A 26 8.71 -2.17 -2.98
CA GLU A 26 9.53 -2.89 -3.97
C GLU A 26 8.75 -3.50 -5.17
N GLY A 27 7.61 -2.90 -5.54
CA GLY A 27 6.77 -3.42 -6.63
C GLY A 27 5.74 -4.46 -6.20
N GLU A 28 5.58 -4.71 -4.90
CA GLU A 28 4.54 -5.58 -4.34
C GLU A 28 3.45 -4.79 -3.62
N GLN A 29 2.21 -5.22 -3.76
CA GLN A 29 1.08 -4.59 -3.07
C GLN A 29 1.10 -5.02 -1.60
N VAL A 30 1.05 -4.04 -0.70
CA VAL A 30 1.04 -4.28 0.74
C VAL A 30 -0.18 -3.66 1.41
N LEU A 31 -0.57 -4.22 2.56
CA LEU A 31 -1.57 -3.65 3.45
C LEU A 31 -0.96 -3.39 4.82
N ILE A 32 -1.30 -2.27 5.45
CA ILE A 32 -0.91 -1.94 6.82
C ILE A 32 -2.15 -1.88 7.70
N CYS A 33 -2.17 -2.64 8.79
CA CYS A 33 -3.30 -2.67 9.72
C CYS A 33 -3.41 -1.36 10.51
N PRO A 34 -4.62 -0.99 11.00
CA PRO A 34 -4.82 0.27 11.72
C PRO A 34 -4.04 0.38 13.03
N GLU A 35 -3.65 -0.73 13.66
CA GLU A 35 -2.76 -0.72 14.84
C GLU A 35 -1.36 -0.27 14.44
N CYS A 36 -0.73 -0.94 13.46
CA CYS A 36 0.58 -0.52 12.95
C CYS A 36 0.57 0.91 12.40
N GLN A 37 -0.55 1.37 11.80
CA GLN A 37 -0.67 2.76 11.37
C GLN A 37 -0.60 3.76 12.52
N ARG A 38 -1.13 3.42 13.70
CA ARG A 38 -1.10 4.25 14.91
C ARG A 38 0.23 4.14 15.65
N ASP A 39 0.75 2.93 15.80
CA ASP A 39 1.97 2.65 16.58
C ASP A 39 3.24 3.12 15.87
N HIS A 40 3.21 3.21 14.53
CA HIS A 40 4.37 3.55 13.72
C HIS A 40 4.06 4.63 12.70
N PRO A 41 3.88 5.91 13.06
CA PRO A 41 3.46 6.97 12.13
C PRO A 41 4.37 7.14 10.90
N ALA A 42 5.63 6.71 10.99
CA ALA A 42 6.61 6.63 9.91
C ALA A 42 6.38 5.48 8.90
N TRP A 43 5.34 4.65 9.05
CA TRP A 43 5.07 3.50 8.19
C TRP A 43 4.94 3.86 6.70
N THR A 44 4.60 5.11 6.39
CA THR A 44 4.52 5.59 5.00
C THR A 44 5.89 5.79 4.35
N GLU A 45 6.97 5.95 5.13
CA GLU A 45 8.32 6.17 4.62
C GLU A 45 8.93 4.92 3.98
N GLU A 46 8.46 3.73 4.40
CA GLU A 46 8.82 2.45 3.79
C GLU A 46 8.08 2.21 2.46
N LEU A 47 7.00 2.95 2.21
CA LEU A 47 6.24 2.80 0.98
C LEU A 47 6.96 3.48 -0.18
N THR A 48 6.80 2.89 -1.35
CA THR A 48 7.16 3.53 -2.61
C THR A 48 6.37 4.83 -2.75
N ALA A 49 7.07 5.93 -3.03
CA ALA A 49 6.47 7.20 -3.36
C ALA A 49 6.24 7.30 -4.87
N CYS A 50 5.14 7.93 -5.29
CA CYS A 50 4.91 8.22 -6.69
C CYS A 50 6.02 9.11 -7.25
N PRO A 51 6.71 8.73 -8.34
CA PRO A 51 7.79 9.54 -8.90
C PRO A 51 7.29 10.88 -9.49
N ARG A 52 5.98 11.01 -9.73
CA ARG A 52 5.36 12.24 -10.26
C ARG A 52 4.92 13.23 -9.19
N CYS A 53 4.36 12.75 -8.07
CA CYS A 53 3.72 13.63 -7.07
C CYS A 53 4.10 13.33 -5.62
N GLY A 54 5.00 12.37 -5.36
CA GLY A 54 5.46 12.01 -4.02
C GLY A 54 4.45 11.30 -3.12
N ASN A 55 3.23 11.04 -3.59
CA ASN A 55 2.20 10.39 -2.77
C ASN A 55 2.41 8.88 -2.69
N THR A 56 2.10 8.27 -1.56
CA THR A 56 2.27 6.83 -1.27
C THR A 56 0.99 6.01 -1.40
N ARG A 57 -0.14 6.64 -1.78
CA ARG A 57 -1.41 5.95 -2.10
C ARG A 57 -1.31 5.27 -3.46
N LEU A 58 -0.60 4.15 -3.48
CA LEU A 58 -0.33 3.36 -4.67
C LEU A 58 -1.12 2.04 -4.64
N SER A 59 -1.53 1.57 -5.81
CA SER A 59 -2.15 0.26 -6.00
C SER A 59 -1.45 -0.45 -7.15
N ILE A 60 -1.41 -1.79 -7.10
CA ILE A 60 -1.01 -2.60 -8.26
C ILE A 60 -2.25 -3.01 -9.02
N VAL A 61 -2.27 -2.70 -10.32
CA VAL A 61 -3.35 -3.03 -11.25
C VAL A 61 -2.70 -3.62 -12.50
N MET A 62 -3.05 -4.87 -12.82
CA MET A 62 -2.54 -5.56 -14.02
C MET A 62 -0.99 -5.57 -14.15
N GLY A 63 -0.27 -5.62 -13.03
CA GLY A 63 1.20 -5.58 -13.02
C GLY A 63 1.81 -4.17 -13.13
N SER A 64 0.99 -3.11 -13.13
CA SER A 64 1.45 -1.72 -13.03
C SER A 64 1.16 -1.13 -11.67
N VAL A 65 2.08 -0.33 -11.14
CA VAL A 65 1.83 0.53 -10.00
C VAL A 65 1.09 1.77 -10.48
N VAL A 66 -0.05 2.08 -9.83
CA VAL A 66 -0.93 3.20 -10.17
C VAL A 66 -1.07 4.11 -8.94
N CYS A 67 -0.70 5.37 -9.09
CA CYS A 67 -0.90 6.39 -8.09
C CYS A 67 -2.36 6.85 -8.04
N ARG A 68 -3.02 6.62 -6.91
CA ARG A 68 -4.44 6.99 -6.70
C ARG A 68 -4.64 8.48 -6.45
N ALA A 69 -3.57 9.24 -6.24
CA ALA A 69 -3.63 10.69 -6.02
C ALA A 69 -3.56 11.49 -7.34
N CYS A 70 -2.63 11.15 -8.25
CA CYS A 70 -2.39 11.91 -9.48
C CYS A 70 -2.66 11.12 -10.77
N GLY A 71 -2.98 9.83 -10.67
CA GLY A 71 -3.28 8.94 -11.79
C GLY A 71 -2.06 8.43 -12.56
N HIS A 72 -0.83 8.78 -12.17
CA HIS A 72 0.37 8.28 -12.85
C HIS A 72 0.56 6.79 -12.62
N ASP A 73 0.85 6.04 -13.68
CA ASP A 73 1.16 4.63 -13.65
C ASP A 73 2.54 4.31 -14.25
N TRP A 74 3.14 3.25 -13.74
CA TRP A 74 4.40 2.70 -14.22
C TRP A 74 4.44 1.18 -13.98
N PRO A 75 5.26 0.40 -14.70
CA PRO A 75 5.39 -1.03 -14.47
C PRO A 75 5.81 -1.31 -13.02
N ALA A 76 5.09 -2.20 -12.33
CA ALA A 76 5.64 -2.79 -11.11
C ALA A 76 6.88 -3.58 -11.53
N ARG A 77 7.99 -3.46 -10.80
CA ARG A 77 9.17 -4.26 -11.13
C ARG A 77 8.73 -5.72 -11.10
N ALA A 78 8.96 -6.45 -12.18
CA ALA A 78 8.77 -7.89 -12.16
C ALA A 78 9.68 -8.42 -11.05
N ALA A 79 9.11 -9.16 -10.10
CA ALA A 79 9.90 -10.02 -9.24
C ALA A 79 10.62 -10.99 -10.20
N GLU A 80 11.93 -10.80 -10.34
CA GLU A 80 12.83 -11.67 -11.11
C GLU A 80 13.01 -13.01 -10.39
#